data_AF-A0A367JIS9-F1
#
_entry.id   AF-A0A367JIS9-F1
#
_cell.length_a   1.000
_cell.length_b   1.000
_cell.length_c   1.000
_cell.angle_alpha   90.00
_cell.angle_beta   90.00
_cell.angle_gamma   90.00
#
_symmetry.space_group_name_H-M   'P 1'
#
loop_
_entity.id
_entity.type
_entity.pdbx_description
1 polymer ?
#
loop_
_entity_poly.entity_id
_entity_poly.type
_entity_poly.pdbx_seq_one_letter_code
_entity_poly.pdbx_strand_id
1 'polypeptide(L)' 'EKTGCTALIVAIDRRLYKESLSTVLRAFMYLGFEMVSPSVHGQEPGYILVGYEL' A
#
# COMPACT_ATOMS: atom_id res chain seq x y z
N GLU A 1 -1.80 -20.41 7.01
CA GLU A 1 -1.87 -19.71 5.70
C GLU A 1 -2.77 -20.48 4.73
N LYS A 2 -3.39 -19.83 3.74
CA LYS A 2 -4.22 -20.52 2.71
C LYS A 2 -3.90 -20.14 1.26
N THR A 3 -3.14 -19.07 1.04
CA THR A 3 -2.87 -18.53 -0.30
C THR A 3 -1.44 -18.80 -0.79
N GLY A 4 -0.51 -19.17 0.11
CA GLY A 4 0.90 -19.33 -0.24
C GLY A 4 1.58 -18.02 -0.70
N CYS A 5 0.95 -16.87 -0.47
CA CYS A 5 1.54 -15.57 -0.79
C CYS A 5 2.75 -15.30 0.13
N THR A 6 3.78 -14.68 -0.43
CA THR A 6 4.96 -14.22 0.32
C THR A 6 4.90 -12.74 0.66
N ALA A 7 3.99 -11.99 0.02
CA ALA A 7 3.81 -10.57 0.25
C ALA A 7 2.35 -10.16 0.01
N LEU A 8 1.95 -9.07 0.66
CA LEU A 8 0.67 -8.39 0.49
C LEU A 8 0.93 -6.97 0.00
N ILE A 9 0.22 -6.55 -1.06
CA ILE A 9 0.27 -5.18 -1.58
C ILE A 9 -1.10 -4.55 -1.46
N VAL A 10 -1.16 -3.32 -0.94
CA VAL A 10 -2.38 -2.51 -0.84
C VAL A 10 -2.26 -1.30 -1.73
N ALA A 11 -3.23 -1.10 -2.62
CA ALA A 11 -3.32 0.07 -3.49
C ALA A 11 -4.32 1.07 -2.92
N ILE A 12 -3.86 2.28 -2.64
CA ILE A 12 -4.64 3.37 -2.04
C ILE A 12 -4.83 4.46 -3.09
N ASP A 13 -6.08 4.76 -3.44
CA ASP A 13 -6.38 5.88 -4.35
C ASP A 13 -6.22 7.21 -3.61
N ARG A 14 -5.18 7.99 -3.96
CA ARG A 14 -4.89 9.27 -3.32
C ARG A 14 -5.99 10.32 -3.54
N ARG A 15 -6.83 10.16 -4.57
CA ARG A 15 -7.88 11.11 -4.96
C ARG A 15 -9.06 11.03 -4.00
N LEU A 16 -9.41 9.82 -3.58
CA LEU A 16 -10.52 9.55 -2.66
C LEU A 16 -10.17 9.88 -1.21
N TYR A 17 -8.90 9.68 -0.82
CA TYR A 17 -8.46 9.80 0.57
C TYR A 17 -7.71 11.10 0.87
N LYS A 18 -7.91 12.17 0.09
CA LYS A 18 -7.06 13.37 0.12
C LYS A 18 -6.82 13.95 1.53
N GLU A 19 -7.83 13.96 2.40
CA GLU A 19 -7.71 14.50 3.77
C GLU A 19 -7.19 13.50 4.80
N SER A 20 -7.42 12.20 4.59
CA SER A 20 -7.07 11.13 5.54
C SER A 20 -5.87 10.28 5.10
N LEU A 21 -5.28 10.57 3.94
CA LEU A 21 -4.21 9.79 3.33
C LEU A 21 -3.01 9.63 4.27
N SER A 22 -2.60 10.71 4.95
CA SER A 22 -1.48 10.67 5.89
C SER A 22 -1.75 9.76 7.09
N THR A 23 -2.98 9.76 7.60
CA THR A 23 -3.41 8.89 8.70
C THR A 23 -3.45 7.43 8.26
N VAL A 24 -3.99 7.13 7.07
CA VAL A 24 -4.04 5.78 6.51
C VAL A 24 -2.63 5.22 6.29
N LEU A 25 -1.74 6.01 5.68
CA LEU A 25 -0.36 5.59 5.45
C LEU A 25 0.39 5.32 6.75
N ARG A 26 0.23 6.18 7.77
CA ARG A 26 0.83 5.95 9.09
C ARG A 26 0.29 4.69 9.74
N ALA A 27 -1.01 4.42 9.64
CA ALA A 27 -1.60 3.19 10.19
C ALA A 27 -0.97 1.95 9.56
N PHE A 28 -0.80 1.92 8.24
CA PHE A 28 -0.09 0.82 7.56
C PHE A 28 1.37 0.71 7.99
N MET A 29 2.10 1.84 8.08
CA MET A 29 3.50 1.81 8.53
C MET A 29 3.66 1.33 9.98
N TYR A 30 2.73 1.66 10.88
CA TYR A 30 2.74 1.12 12.25
C TYR A 30 2.42 -0.38 12.32
N LEU A 31 1.73 -0.92 11.30
CA LEU A 31 1.53 -2.35 11.13
C LEU A 31 2.72 -3.05 10.44
N GLY A 32 3.79 -2.30 10.12
CA GLY A 32 5.01 -2.82 9.50
C GLY A 32 4.98 -2.83 7.97
N PHE A 33 3.98 -2.21 7.33
CA PHE A 33 3.99 -2.07 5.87
C PHE A 33 4.97 -0.99 5.43
N GLU A 34 5.56 -1.15 4.26
CA GLU A 34 6.51 -0.21 3.65
C GLU A 34 5.94 0.38 2.36
N MET A 35 6.39 1.59 1.98
CA MET A 35 5.99 2.16 0.70
C MET A 35 6.66 1.43 -0.46
N VAL A 36 5.87 1.10 -1.48
CA VAL A 36 6.35 0.39 -2.67
C VAL A 36 6.25 1.31 -3.88
N SER A 37 7.26 1.26 -4.75
CA SER A 37 7.20 2.02 -6.01
C SER A 37 6.07 1.49 -6.91
N PRO A 38 5.14 2.33 -7.37
CA PRO A 38 4.07 1.92 -8.29
C PRO A 38 4.58 1.28 -9.58
N SER A 39 5.80 1.65 -10.01
CA SER A 39 6.44 1.12 -11.23
C SER A 39 6.67 -0.39 -11.17
N VAL A 40 6.88 -0.96 -9.98
CA VAL A 40 7.14 -2.40 -9.81
C VAL A 40 5.89 -3.24 -10.11
N HIS A 41 4.71 -2.67 -9.88
CA HIS A 41 3.43 -3.35 -10.08
C HIS A 41 2.63 -2.79 -11.26
N GLY A 42 3.24 -1.96 -12.10
CA GLY A 42 2.59 -1.33 -13.25
C GLY A 42 1.38 -0.48 -12.87
N GLN A 43 1.37 0.10 -11.65
CA GLN A 43 0.23 0.85 -11.17
C GLN A 43 0.21 2.31 -11.63
N GLU A 44 -1.01 2.80 -11.84
CA GLU A 44 -1.28 4.14 -12.32
C GLU A 44 -0.89 5.19 -11.25
N PRO A 45 -0.32 6.35 -11.63
CA PRO A 45 0.11 7.38 -10.69
C PRO A 45 -1.01 7.98 -9.83
N GLY A 46 -2.28 7.60 -9.96
CA GLY A 46 -3.31 7.94 -8.99
C GLY A 46 -3.16 7.19 -7.67
N TYR A 47 -2.50 6.03 -7.68
CA TYR A 47 -2.44 5.15 -6.52
C TYR A 47 -1.12 5.34 -5.76
N ILE A 48 -1.15 5.05 -4.47
CA ILE A 48 0.01 4.86 -3.60
C ILE A 48 -0.02 3.40 -3.16
N LEU A 49 1.13 2.73 -3.22
CA LEU A 49 1.24 1.34 -2.83
C LEU A 49 1.97 1.21 -1.49
N VAL A 50 1.46 0.34 -0.64
CA VAL A 50 2.18 -0.15 0.53
C VAL A 50 2.23 -1.67 0.51
N GLY A 51 3.33 -2.24 0.99
CA GLY A 51 3.62 -3.67 0.94
C GLY A 51 4.01 -4.23 2.30
N TYR A 52 3.71 -5.50 2.54
CA TYR A 52 4.09 -6.25 3.74
C TYR A 52 4.55 -7.65 3.34
N GLU A 53 5.72 -8.07 3.81
CA GLU A 53 6.20 -9.45 3.65
C GLU A 53 5.64 -10.33 4.79
N LEU A 54 5.10 -11.49 4.42
CA LEU A 54 4.35 -12.39 5.33
C LEU A 54 5.25 -13.33 6.13
#